data_AF-F8KYW5-F1
#
_entry.id   AF-F8KYW5-F1
#
_cell.length_a   1.000
_cell.length_b   1.000
_cell.length_c   1.000
_cell.angle_alpha   90.00
_cell.angle_beta   90.00
_cell.angle_gamma   90.00
#
_symmetry.space_group_name_H-M   'P 1'
#
loop_
_entity.id
_entity.type
_entity.pdbx_description
1 polymer ?
#
loop_
_entity_poly.entity_id
_entity_poly.type
_entity_poly.pdbx_seq_one_letter_code
_entity_poly.pdbx_strand_id
1 'polypeptide(L)'
;MPKLMQPVWNLKSLYPKNSLPKIAENLAQNIQKLRDLLSSKDLLESILALQDVDAHLSNALSYAGCLIAQNTNDHEAIRFNERLQVASASFQNLNDALNQQLAKLSKKQFSDLLKHQELQPIQFVLEERRLRALEKLPLEQEALIHDLAVDGFHGWYQLYQTHVGRMRIPCTIEGKKQLLSVGQAYNQLTHPDHKTRSHVFTQWTKAWEKEKDTLAQILNHISGFRSKVYEKRGWKSSLKEALDLNRLSEKTLSTMWQVISENKTPFLDYFKAKAKLLKQKKLAWHDIAAPIGKQQKNISYQEGFALIEEHFQTFSPSMGRLAKQAKQQEWIEAEDRPGKSPGGFCTPFPLQKQSRIFMTYSDSLDNLMTLAHELGHAYHSQAVFDLPHLAQNYPMSLAETASTFAEQILSDALLKKATKSDEKIFLLDQRLQRSSIFFMNIHSRFLFESELYEKRKHSTLSADELCEMMQNAQKTAFCQSLSEYHPYFWAEKLHFYLTELPFYNFPYAFGYLFSMGIYALGQTLPKGFAKRYHSLLQDTGRMSCEELAKKHLDVDLTAPDFWQGAIDVAINDARQFALAAKKKF
;
A
#
# COMPACT_ATOMS: atom_id res chain seq x y z
N MET A 1 26.15 7.59 -27.87
CA MET A 1 25.61 6.22 -28.07
C MET A 1 24.10 6.34 -28.12
N PRO A 2 23.38 5.70 -29.07
CA PRO A 2 21.93 5.63 -29.01
C PRO A 2 21.52 4.97 -27.68
N LYS A 3 20.51 5.52 -26.99
CA LYS A 3 19.93 4.86 -25.81
C LYS A 3 19.51 3.46 -26.25
N LEU A 4 20.04 2.42 -25.61
CA LEU A 4 19.54 1.05 -25.80
C LEU A 4 18.04 1.06 -25.49
N MET A 5 17.21 0.50 -26.38
CA MET A 5 15.78 0.39 -26.15
C MET A 5 15.52 -0.30 -24.80
N GLN A 6 14.71 0.35 -23.97
CA GLN A 6 14.25 -0.22 -22.71
C GLN A 6 13.26 -1.36 -22.99
N PRO A 7 13.15 -2.35 -22.09
CA PRO A 7 12.28 -3.49 -22.36
C PRO A 7 10.80 -3.10 -22.37
N VAL A 8 10.07 -3.76 -23.26
CA VAL A 8 8.61 -3.79 -23.35
C VAL A 8 8.20 -5.20 -22.95
N TRP A 9 7.16 -5.33 -22.12
CA TRP A 9 6.74 -6.64 -21.64
C TRP A 9 6.09 -7.50 -22.73
N ASN A 10 6.07 -8.80 -22.52
CA ASN A 10 5.39 -9.74 -23.40
C ASN A 10 4.06 -10.19 -22.79
N LEU A 11 2.98 -9.51 -23.18
CA LEU A 11 1.62 -9.86 -22.80
C LEU A 11 1.04 -11.02 -23.64
N LYS A 12 1.59 -11.28 -24.83
CA LYS A 12 1.11 -12.35 -25.73
C LYS A 12 1.36 -13.75 -25.17
N SER A 13 2.32 -13.89 -24.25
CA SER A 13 2.58 -15.14 -23.54
C SER A 13 1.51 -15.50 -22.50
N LEU A 14 0.69 -14.53 -22.09
CA LEU A 14 -0.41 -14.75 -21.14
C LEU A 14 -1.69 -15.17 -21.87
N TYR A 15 -2.04 -14.43 -22.92
CA TYR A 15 -3.22 -14.69 -23.72
C TYR A 15 -2.96 -14.46 -25.23
N PRO A 16 -3.56 -15.28 -26.13
CA PRO A 16 -3.45 -15.08 -27.56
C PRO A 16 -4.01 -13.72 -28.04
N LYS A 17 -3.46 -13.21 -29.14
CA LYS A 17 -3.97 -12.02 -29.84
C LYS A 17 -5.41 -12.35 -30.33
N ASN A 18 -6.42 -11.63 -29.84
CA ASN A 18 -7.87 -11.84 -30.06
C ASN A 18 -8.62 -12.75 -29.05
N SER A 19 -8.06 -12.98 -27.87
CA SER A 19 -8.72 -13.78 -26.83
C SER A 19 -9.79 -13.05 -26.00
N LEU A 20 -9.85 -11.71 -26.06
CA LEU A 20 -10.64 -10.90 -25.11
C LEU A 20 -12.14 -11.30 -25.06
N PRO A 21 -12.85 -11.48 -26.19
CA PRO A 21 -14.25 -11.92 -26.14
C PRO A 21 -14.39 -13.30 -25.48
N LYS A 22 -13.51 -14.24 -25.84
CA LYS A 22 -13.53 -15.61 -25.32
C LYS A 22 -13.23 -15.66 -23.81
N ILE A 23 -12.34 -14.81 -23.31
CA ILE A 23 -12.07 -14.69 -21.86
C ILE A 23 -13.34 -14.26 -21.13
N ALA A 24 -14.02 -13.22 -21.63
CA ALA A 24 -15.25 -12.72 -21.02
C ALA A 24 -16.40 -13.76 -21.07
N GLU A 25 -16.54 -14.47 -22.20
CA GLU A 25 -17.54 -15.54 -22.36
C GLU A 25 -17.29 -16.71 -21.41
N ASN A 26 -16.05 -17.21 -21.32
CA ASN A 26 -15.68 -18.28 -20.39
C ASN A 26 -15.94 -17.87 -18.94
N LEU A 27 -15.59 -16.64 -18.57
CA LEU A 27 -15.82 -16.13 -17.22
C LEU A 27 -17.32 -16.05 -16.90
N ALA A 28 -18.15 -15.60 -17.84
CA ALA A 28 -19.60 -15.59 -17.67
C ALA A 28 -20.18 -17.00 -17.49
N GLN A 29 -19.68 -17.99 -18.24
CA GLN A 29 -20.07 -19.39 -18.08
C GLN A 29 -19.66 -19.95 -16.71
N ASN A 30 -18.43 -19.68 -16.26
CA ASN A 30 -17.96 -20.13 -14.95
C ASN A 30 -18.75 -19.49 -13.80
N ILE A 31 -19.11 -18.21 -13.92
CA ILE A 31 -19.99 -17.51 -12.97
C ILE A 31 -21.38 -18.15 -12.94
N GLN A 32 -21.94 -18.52 -14.10
CA GLN A 32 -23.22 -19.23 -14.14
C GLN A 32 -23.13 -20.60 -13.47
N LYS A 33 -22.08 -21.38 -13.75
CA LYS A 33 -21.84 -22.67 -13.10
C LYS A 33 -21.74 -22.53 -11.57
N LEU A 34 -21.02 -21.53 -11.08
CA LEU A 34 -20.91 -21.23 -9.65
C LEU A 34 -22.29 -20.89 -9.05
N ARG A 35 -23.11 -20.12 -9.75
CA ARG A 35 -24.48 -19.81 -9.33
C ARG A 35 -25.34 -21.07 -9.18
N ASP A 36 -25.23 -21.99 -10.13
CA ASP A 36 -25.99 -23.26 -10.11
C ASP A 36 -25.54 -24.16 -8.94
N LEU A 37 -24.23 -24.25 -8.71
CA LEU A 37 -23.65 -24.99 -7.57
C LEU A 37 -24.11 -24.40 -6.23
N LEU A 38 -24.03 -23.08 -6.06
CA LEU A 38 -24.50 -22.41 -4.83
C LEU A 38 -26.00 -22.61 -4.58
N SER A 39 -26.79 -22.72 -5.65
CA SER A 39 -28.23 -22.99 -5.57
C SER A 39 -28.52 -24.44 -5.15
N SER A 40 -27.69 -25.39 -5.60
CA SER A 40 -27.75 -26.80 -5.17
C SER A 40 -27.28 -27.05 -3.73
N LYS A 41 -26.63 -26.05 -3.10
CA LYS A 41 -26.03 -26.11 -1.75
C LYS A 41 -24.92 -27.16 -1.59
N ASP A 42 -24.29 -27.58 -2.69
CA ASP A 42 -23.04 -28.33 -2.63
C ASP A 42 -21.89 -27.37 -2.26
N LEU A 43 -21.58 -27.27 -0.98
CA LEU A 43 -20.61 -26.30 -0.47
C LEU A 43 -19.17 -26.61 -0.86
N LEU A 44 -18.78 -27.88 -0.97
CA LEU A 44 -17.43 -28.24 -1.37
C LEU A 44 -17.19 -27.78 -2.80
N GLU A 45 -18.04 -28.21 -3.73
CA GLU A 45 -17.94 -27.84 -5.15
C GLU A 45 -18.13 -26.33 -5.35
N SER A 46 -19.00 -25.68 -4.56
CA SER A 46 -19.16 -24.22 -4.61
C SER A 46 -17.90 -23.48 -4.19
N ILE A 47 -17.19 -23.94 -3.15
CA ILE A 47 -15.92 -23.33 -2.71
C ILE A 47 -14.85 -23.52 -3.80
N LEU A 48 -14.73 -24.73 -4.35
CA LEU A 48 -13.76 -25.01 -5.40
C LEU A 48 -14.03 -24.20 -6.69
N ALA A 49 -15.29 -24.14 -7.12
CA ALA A 49 -15.69 -23.34 -8.27
C ALA A 49 -15.51 -21.84 -8.02
N LEU A 50 -15.74 -21.36 -6.79
CA LEU A 50 -15.47 -19.97 -6.43
C LEU A 50 -13.99 -19.62 -6.54
N GLN A 51 -13.09 -20.50 -6.07
CA GLN A 51 -11.64 -20.30 -6.23
C GLN A 51 -11.23 -20.20 -7.70
N ASP A 52 -11.81 -21.06 -8.55
CA ASP A 52 -11.52 -21.08 -9.98
C ASP A 52 -12.00 -19.81 -10.68
N VAL A 53 -13.24 -19.38 -10.39
CA VAL A 53 -13.80 -18.13 -10.93
C VAL A 53 -12.97 -16.92 -10.50
N ASP A 54 -12.61 -16.84 -9.21
CA ASP A 54 -11.81 -15.75 -8.66
C ASP A 54 -10.42 -15.68 -9.34
N ALA A 55 -9.76 -16.83 -9.52
CA ALA A 55 -8.47 -16.90 -10.20
C ALA A 55 -8.53 -16.42 -11.65
N HIS A 56 -9.59 -16.80 -12.39
CA HIS A 56 -9.81 -16.36 -13.77
C HIS A 56 -10.20 -14.88 -13.86
N LEU A 57 -11.08 -14.41 -12.97
CA LEU A 57 -11.48 -13.00 -12.90
C LEU A 57 -10.27 -12.11 -12.58
N SER A 58 -9.49 -12.47 -11.55
CA SER A 58 -8.26 -11.79 -11.15
C SER A 58 -7.27 -11.70 -12.32
N ASN A 59 -6.99 -12.82 -13.01
CA ASN A 59 -6.13 -12.81 -14.19
C ASN A 59 -6.65 -11.92 -15.32
N ALA A 60 -7.96 -11.95 -15.60
CA ALA A 60 -8.54 -11.16 -16.66
C ALA A 60 -8.46 -9.66 -16.34
N LEU A 61 -8.73 -9.27 -15.08
CA LEU A 61 -8.60 -7.90 -14.60
C LEU A 61 -7.14 -7.41 -14.66
N SER A 62 -6.18 -8.23 -14.21
CA SER A 62 -4.75 -7.92 -14.35
C SER A 62 -4.34 -7.73 -15.80
N TYR A 63 -4.84 -8.59 -16.71
CA TYR A 63 -4.56 -8.47 -18.14
C TYR A 63 -5.13 -7.17 -18.74
N ALA A 64 -6.39 -6.85 -18.44
CA ALA A 64 -7.02 -5.62 -18.87
C ALA A 64 -6.28 -4.38 -18.33
N GLY A 65 -5.88 -4.41 -17.05
CA GLY A 65 -5.07 -3.39 -16.42
C GLY A 65 -3.72 -3.19 -17.12
N CYS A 66 -3.02 -4.27 -17.48
CA CYS A 66 -1.80 -4.19 -18.27
C CYS A 66 -2.04 -3.55 -19.64
N LEU A 67 -3.07 -3.98 -20.39
CA LEU A 67 -3.38 -3.43 -21.72
C LEU A 67 -3.68 -1.92 -21.67
N ILE A 68 -4.48 -1.49 -20.69
CA ILE A 68 -4.80 -0.07 -20.48
C ILE A 68 -3.54 0.70 -20.04
N ALA A 69 -2.73 0.13 -19.15
CA ALA A 69 -1.52 0.79 -18.65
C ALA A 69 -0.47 1.00 -19.75
N GLN A 70 -0.28 0.02 -20.62
CA GLN A 70 0.64 0.18 -21.76
C GLN A 70 0.09 1.17 -22.78
N ASN A 71 -1.23 1.30 -22.96
CA ASN A 71 -1.81 2.25 -23.90
C ASN A 71 -3.18 2.74 -23.41
N THR A 72 -3.22 3.95 -22.84
CA THR A 72 -4.43 4.56 -22.29
C THR A 72 -5.50 4.86 -23.34
N ASN A 73 -5.16 4.79 -24.63
CA ASN A 73 -6.08 5.00 -25.75
C ASN A 73 -6.59 3.68 -26.37
N ASP A 74 -6.30 2.53 -25.75
CA ASP A 74 -6.79 1.23 -26.22
C ASP A 74 -8.28 1.05 -25.90
N HIS A 75 -9.14 1.49 -26.81
CA HIS A 75 -10.60 1.39 -26.66
C HIS A 75 -11.10 -0.05 -26.59
N GLU A 76 -10.37 -1.03 -27.11
CA GLU A 76 -10.77 -2.44 -26.99
C GLU A 76 -10.51 -2.95 -25.57
N ALA A 77 -9.35 -2.63 -25.01
CA ALA A 77 -9.01 -2.96 -23.62
C ALA A 77 -9.95 -2.27 -22.62
N ILE A 78 -10.33 -1.01 -22.86
CA ILE A 78 -11.30 -0.28 -22.02
C ILE A 78 -12.66 -1.00 -22.02
N ARG A 79 -13.21 -1.33 -23.19
CA ARG A 79 -14.48 -2.07 -23.29
C ARG A 79 -14.40 -3.48 -22.68
N PHE A 80 -13.25 -4.13 -22.80
CA PHE A 80 -13.02 -5.42 -22.15
C PHE A 80 -13.06 -5.28 -20.63
N ASN A 81 -12.38 -4.27 -20.06
CA ASN A 81 -12.43 -3.98 -18.63
C ASN A 81 -13.85 -3.70 -18.14
N GLU A 82 -14.66 -2.92 -18.88
CA GLU A 82 -16.06 -2.67 -18.53
C GLU A 82 -16.88 -3.98 -18.41
N ARG A 83 -16.69 -4.92 -19.34
CA ARG A 83 -17.33 -6.25 -19.25
C ARG A 83 -16.87 -7.04 -18.03
N LEU A 84 -15.59 -6.97 -17.71
CA LEU A 84 -15.05 -7.61 -16.50
C LEU A 84 -15.60 -7.00 -15.21
N GLN A 85 -15.86 -5.68 -15.18
CA GLN A 85 -16.49 -5.05 -14.01
C GLN A 85 -17.91 -5.60 -13.76
N VAL A 86 -18.68 -5.86 -14.82
CA VAL A 86 -20.00 -6.51 -14.71
C VAL A 86 -19.88 -7.95 -14.18
N ALA A 87 -18.89 -8.70 -14.67
CA ALA A 87 -18.59 -10.04 -14.18
C ALA A 87 -18.14 -10.02 -12.71
N SER A 88 -17.32 -9.04 -12.33
CA SER A 88 -16.85 -8.84 -10.95
C SER A 88 -17.98 -8.55 -9.98
N ALA A 89 -18.92 -7.67 -10.35
CA ALA A 89 -20.11 -7.40 -9.54
C ALA A 89 -20.98 -8.67 -9.38
N SER A 90 -21.16 -9.43 -10.45
CA SER A 90 -21.90 -10.70 -10.41
C SER A 90 -21.21 -11.74 -9.52
N PHE A 91 -19.89 -11.85 -9.60
CA PHE A 91 -19.08 -12.72 -8.76
C PHE A 91 -19.16 -12.32 -7.28
N GLN A 92 -19.07 -11.03 -6.97
CA GLN A 92 -19.15 -10.52 -5.60
C GLN A 92 -20.46 -10.92 -4.91
N ASN A 93 -21.59 -10.84 -5.62
CA ASN A 93 -22.89 -11.30 -5.10
C ASN A 93 -22.89 -12.81 -4.74
N LEU A 94 -22.23 -13.64 -5.57
CA LEU A 94 -22.09 -15.09 -5.30
C LEU A 94 -21.14 -15.36 -4.14
N ASN A 95 -20.05 -14.59 -4.04
CA ASN A 95 -19.11 -14.65 -2.93
C ASN A 95 -19.80 -14.31 -1.59
N ASP A 96 -20.65 -13.28 -1.57
CA ASP A 96 -21.43 -12.93 -0.38
C ASP A 96 -22.48 -13.99 -0.05
N ALA A 97 -23.13 -14.58 -1.05
CA ALA A 97 -24.03 -15.71 -0.86
C ALA A 97 -23.31 -16.92 -0.22
N LEU A 98 -22.10 -17.27 -0.68
CA LEU A 98 -21.30 -18.33 -0.06
C LEU A 98 -20.98 -18.00 1.40
N ASN A 99 -20.53 -16.78 1.70
CA ASN A 99 -20.20 -16.36 3.07
C ASN A 99 -21.41 -16.53 4.01
N GLN A 100 -22.62 -16.21 3.53
CA GLN A 100 -23.86 -16.41 4.29
C GLN A 100 -24.20 -17.90 4.49
N GLN A 101 -23.98 -18.75 3.48
CA GLN A 101 -24.19 -20.19 3.64
C GLN A 101 -23.23 -20.77 4.68
N LEU A 102 -21.95 -20.36 4.67
CA LEU A 102 -20.96 -20.76 5.68
C LEU A 102 -21.34 -20.31 7.10
N ALA A 103 -21.87 -19.09 7.24
CA ALA A 103 -22.33 -18.56 8.53
C ALA A 103 -23.51 -19.35 9.12
N LYS A 104 -24.40 -19.88 8.27
CA LYS A 104 -25.57 -20.68 8.69
C LYS A 104 -25.20 -22.10 9.15
N LEU A 105 -24.00 -22.58 8.87
CA LEU A 105 -23.57 -23.91 9.32
C LEU A 105 -23.41 -23.97 10.84
N SER A 106 -23.92 -25.04 11.44
CA SER A 106 -23.57 -25.39 12.82
C SER A 106 -22.05 -25.63 12.95
N LYS A 107 -21.51 -25.50 14.17
CA LYS A 107 -20.08 -25.78 14.42
C LYS A 107 -19.66 -27.18 13.93
N LYS A 108 -20.53 -28.18 14.10
CA LYS A 108 -20.28 -29.56 13.64
C LYS A 108 -20.23 -29.63 12.11
N GLN A 109 -21.24 -29.10 11.41
CA GLN A 109 -21.27 -29.13 9.94
C GLN A 109 -20.08 -28.40 9.31
N PHE A 110 -19.68 -27.25 9.87
CA PHE A 110 -18.51 -26.53 9.38
C PHE A 110 -17.22 -27.32 9.64
N SER A 111 -17.07 -27.92 10.82
CA SER A 111 -15.92 -28.79 11.12
C SER A 111 -15.88 -30.03 10.22
N ASP A 112 -17.03 -30.61 9.87
CA ASP A 112 -17.10 -31.75 8.95
C ASP A 112 -16.73 -31.33 7.52
N LEU A 113 -17.20 -30.16 7.04
CA LEU A 113 -16.79 -29.58 5.76
C LEU A 113 -15.27 -29.40 5.67
N LEU A 114 -14.64 -28.90 6.74
CA LEU A 114 -13.20 -28.69 6.75
C LEU A 114 -12.38 -29.99 6.69
N LYS A 115 -12.96 -31.18 6.93
CA LYS A 115 -12.23 -32.47 6.82
C LYS A 115 -11.86 -32.83 5.38
N HIS A 116 -12.48 -32.21 4.38
CA HIS A 116 -12.12 -32.40 2.98
C HIS A 116 -10.68 -31.93 2.73
N GLN A 117 -9.86 -32.79 2.15
CA GLN A 117 -8.42 -32.56 1.95
C GLN A 117 -8.17 -31.33 1.06
N GLU A 118 -9.06 -31.07 0.12
CA GLU A 118 -9.04 -29.96 -0.83
C GLU A 118 -9.20 -28.60 -0.13
N LEU A 119 -9.84 -28.57 1.05
CA LEU A 119 -10.09 -27.34 1.81
C LEU A 119 -9.02 -27.06 2.87
N GLN A 120 -8.19 -28.05 3.23
CA GLN A 120 -7.15 -27.90 4.25
C GLN A 120 -6.20 -26.72 4.01
N PRO A 121 -5.70 -26.46 2.78
CA PRO A 121 -4.80 -25.33 2.56
C PRO A 121 -5.47 -23.95 2.69
N ILE A 122 -6.80 -23.88 2.63
CA ILE A 122 -7.60 -22.66 2.73
C ILE A 122 -8.46 -22.59 4.00
N GLN A 123 -8.26 -23.51 4.95
CA GLN A 123 -9.03 -23.58 6.18
C GLN A 123 -9.08 -22.23 6.91
N PHE A 124 -7.93 -21.60 7.10
CA PHE A 124 -7.81 -20.30 7.75
C PHE A 124 -8.71 -19.24 7.08
N VAL A 125 -8.72 -19.20 5.74
CA VAL A 125 -9.50 -18.23 4.96
C VAL A 125 -11.00 -18.50 5.10
N LEU A 126 -11.41 -19.77 5.14
CA LEU A 126 -12.81 -20.15 5.35
C LEU A 126 -13.29 -19.85 6.77
N GLU A 127 -12.44 -20.06 7.78
CA GLU A 127 -12.70 -19.68 9.16
C GLU A 127 -12.86 -18.16 9.30
N GLU A 128 -11.94 -17.39 8.73
CA GLU A 128 -11.98 -15.92 8.70
C GLU A 128 -13.27 -15.41 8.05
N ARG A 129 -13.63 -15.96 6.87
CA ARG A 129 -14.88 -15.62 6.16
C ARG A 129 -16.11 -15.88 7.00
N ARG A 130 -16.18 -17.06 7.64
CA ARG A 130 -17.31 -17.44 8.49
C ARG A 130 -17.41 -16.54 9.72
N LEU A 131 -16.29 -16.24 10.38
CA LEU A 131 -16.26 -15.35 11.55
C LEU A 131 -16.75 -13.94 11.19
N ARG A 132 -16.21 -13.35 10.11
CA ARG A 132 -16.65 -12.03 9.63
C ARG A 132 -18.13 -12.00 9.28
N ALA A 133 -18.67 -13.08 8.72
CA ALA A 133 -20.09 -13.18 8.41
C ALA A 133 -20.97 -13.33 9.67
N LEU A 134 -20.48 -14.00 10.72
CA LEU A 134 -21.20 -14.15 11.99
C LEU A 134 -21.26 -12.87 12.82
N GLU A 135 -20.30 -11.96 12.63
CA GLU A 135 -20.26 -10.65 13.32
C GLU A 135 -21.12 -9.57 12.64
N LYS A 136 -21.71 -9.87 11.49
CA LYS A 136 -22.64 -8.98 10.78
C LYS A 136 -24.06 -9.08 11.35
N LEU A 137 -24.89 -8.10 11.01
CA LEU A 137 -26.31 -8.10 11.31
C LEU A 137 -27.06 -9.20 10.53
N PRO A 138 -28.33 -9.48 10.88
CA PRO A 138 -29.20 -10.30 10.06
C PRO A 138 -29.24 -9.83 8.60
N LEU A 139 -29.40 -10.77 7.67
CA LEU A 139 -29.31 -10.55 6.23
C LEU A 139 -30.11 -9.35 5.72
N GLU A 140 -31.37 -9.24 6.14
CA GLU A 140 -32.26 -8.15 5.71
C GLU A 140 -31.75 -6.78 6.15
N GLN A 141 -31.09 -6.70 7.31
CA GLN A 141 -30.52 -5.45 7.82
C GLN A 141 -29.22 -5.09 7.11
N GLU A 142 -28.35 -6.06 6.83
CA GLU A 142 -27.13 -5.82 6.03
C GLU A 142 -27.48 -5.42 4.59
N ALA A 143 -28.50 -6.06 3.98
CA ALA A 143 -29.00 -5.67 2.67
C ALA A 143 -29.50 -4.23 2.66
N LEU A 144 -30.31 -3.84 3.65
CA LEU A 144 -30.77 -2.46 3.81
C LEU A 144 -29.61 -1.48 4.00
N ILE A 145 -28.60 -1.84 4.80
CA ILE A 145 -27.40 -0.99 5.00
C ILE A 145 -26.66 -0.81 3.66
N HIS A 146 -26.48 -1.86 2.88
CA HIS A 146 -25.82 -1.78 1.58
C HIS A 146 -26.60 -0.92 0.58
N ASP A 147 -27.91 -1.09 0.49
CA ASP A 147 -28.76 -0.29 -0.40
C ASP A 147 -28.69 1.20 -0.03
N LEU A 148 -28.76 1.52 1.27
CA LEU A 148 -28.64 2.89 1.76
C LEU A 148 -27.20 3.44 1.67
N ALA A 149 -26.17 2.59 1.66
CA ALA A 149 -24.78 3.01 1.58
C ALA A 149 -24.43 3.64 0.24
N VAL A 150 -25.12 3.28 -0.85
CA VAL A 150 -24.92 3.87 -2.18
C VAL A 150 -24.97 5.39 -2.11
N ASP A 151 -26.06 5.95 -1.59
CA ASP A 151 -26.26 7.39 -1.47
C ASP A 151 -25.81 7.95 -0.11
N GLY A 152 -25.97 7.16 0.96
CA GLY A 152 -25.72 7.58 2.34
C GLY A 152 -24.26 7.47 2.79
N PHE A 153 -23.39 6.83 2.00
CA PHE A 153 -22.00 6.57 2.35
C PHE A 153 -21.05 6.79 1.16
N HIS A 154 -21.19 6.04 0.07
CA HIS A 154 -20.33 6.14 -1.11
C HIS A 154 -20.53 7.44 -1.88
N GLY A 155 -21.76 7.96 -1.94
CA GLY A 155 -22.06 9.27 -2.53
C GLY A 155 -21.26 10.42 -1.91
N TRP A 156 -20.98 10.37 -0.60
CA TRP A 156 -20.15 11.38 0.08
C TRP A 156 -18.69 11.33 -0.38
N TYR A 157 -18.13 10.15 -0.59
CA TYR A 157 -16.78 10.01 -1.16
C TYR A 157 -16.73 10.50 -2.61
N GLN A 158 -17.75 10.20 -3.42
CA GLN A 158 -17.85 10.70 -4.79
C GLN A 158 -17.94 12.25 -4.82
N LEU A 159 -18.67 12.84 -3.87
CA LEU A 159 -18.74 14.29 -3.71
C LEU A 159 -17.36 14.89 -3.37
N TYR A 160 -16.61 14.26 -2.45
CA TYR A 160 -15.23 14.63 -2.16
C TYR A 160 -14.37 14.62 -3.43
N GLN A 161 -14.39 13.53 -4.20
CA GLN A 161 -13.61 13.40 -5.43
C GLN A 161 -13.98 14.47 -6.46
N THR A 162 -15.28 14.71 -6.65
CA THR A 162 -15.79 15.73 -7.57
C THR A 162 -15.31 17.12 -7.17
N HIS A 163 -15.35 17.42 -5.87
CA HIS A 163 -14.96 18.70 -5.33
C HIS A 163 -13.44 18.94 -5.52
N VAL A 164 -12.61 17.99 -5.10
CA VAL A 164 -11.14 18.05 -5.27
C VAL A 164 -10.74 18.13 -6.74
N GLY A 165 -11.40 17.40 -7.64
CA GLY A 165 -11.11 17.43 -9.08
C GLY A 165 -11.33 18.81 -9.74
N ARG A 166 -12.23 19.62 -9.18
CA ARG A 166 -12.53 20.98 -9.65
C ARG A 166 -11.61 22.05 -9.08
N MET A 167 -10.95 21.79 -7.95
CA MET A 167 -10.07 22.76 -7.30
C MET A 167 -8.95 23.22 -8.24
N ARG A 168 -8.64 24.51 -8.18
CA ARG A 168 -7.57 25.14 -8.95
C ARG A 168 -6.79 26.09 -8.05
N ILE A 169 -5.47 25.93 -8.05
CA ILE A 169 -4.56 26.60 -7.13
C ILE A 169 -3.70 27.59 -7.94
N PRO A 170 -3.89 28.90 -7.77
CA PRO A 170 -3.11 29.91 -8.48
C PRO A 170 -1.70 29.97 -7.89
N CYS A 171 -0.70 29.56 -8.67
CA CYS A 171 0.70 29.58 -8.27
C CYS A 171 1.53 30.46 -9.21
N THR A 172 2.65 30.96 -8.70
CA THR A 172 3.66 31.66 -9.52
C THR A 172 4.92 30.81 -9.42
N ILE A 173 5.27 30.12 -10.50
CA ILE A 173 6.42 29.22 -10.57
C ILE A 173 7.38 29.84 -11.58
N GLU A 174 8.64 30.05 -11.18
CA GLU A 174 9.67 30.66 -12.05
C GLU A 174 9.22 31.98 -12.70
N GLY A 175 8.47 32.80 -11.95
CA GLY A 175 7.95 34.08 -12.43
C GLY A 175 6.71 34.00 -13.34
N LYS A 176 6.23 32.79 -13.69
CA LYS A 176 5.04 32.59 -14.51
C LYS A 176 3.83 32.26 -13.65
N LYS A 177 2.74 33.01 -13.83
CA LYS A 177 1.45 32.67 -13.21
C LYS A 177 0.87 31.43 -13.89
N GLN A 178 0.50 30.46 -13.09
CA GLN A 178 -0.08 29.20 -13.53
C GLN A 178 -1.28 28.86 -12.64
N LEU A 179 -2.27 28.21 -13.23
CA LEU A 179 -3.42 27.70 -12.51
C LEU A 179 -3.29 26.18 -12.44
N LEU A 180 -2.84 25.67 -11.30
CA LEU A 180 -2.48 24.27 -11.12
C LEU A 180 -3.67 23.47 -10.59
N SER A 181 -3.80 22.21 -11.01
CA SER A 181 -4.62 21.24 -10.28
C SER A 181 -4.00 20.90 -8.93
N VAL A 182 -4.76 20.25 -8.05
CA VAL A 182 -4.28 19.72 -6.76
C VAL A 182 -3.06 18.79 -6.98
N GLY A 183 -3.12 17.86 -7.92
CA GLY A 183 -1.96 16.99 -8.20
C GLY A 183 -0.73 17.77 -8.69
N GLN A 184 -0.93 18.75 -9.59
CA GLN A 184 0.18 19.55 -10.12
C GLN A 184 0.84 20.42 -9.05
N ALA A 185 0.06 21.07 -8.19
CA ALA A 185 0.60 21.87 -7.10
C ALA A 185 1.28 21.02 -6.03
N TYR A 186 0.76 19.82 -5.71
CA TYR A 186 1.41 18.90 -4.79
C TYR A 186 2.82 18.50 -5.27
N ASN A 187 2.99 18.24 -6.57
CA ASN A 187 4.30 17.92 -7.15
C ASN A 187 5.32 19.07 -7.01
N GLN A 188 4.86 20.32 -6.90
CA GLN A 188 5.76 21.45 -6.68
C GLN A 188 6.22 21.59 -5.22
N LEU A 189 5.60 20.86 -4.27
CA LEU A 189 6.03 20.84 -2.86
C LEU A 189 7.34 20.07 -2.64
N THR A 190 7.85 19.34 -3.63
CA THR A 190 9.18 18.70 -3.58
C THR A 190 10.23 19.46 -4.40
N HIS A 191 9.88 20.64 -4.91
CA HIS A 191 10.80 21.47 -5.70
C HIS A 191 12.08 21.80 -4.91
N PRO A 192 13.29 21.77 -5.51
CA PRO A 192 14.55 22.00 -4.77
C PRO A 192 14.66 23.40 -4.15
N ASP A 193 14.11 24.44 -4.80
CA ASP A 193 14.05 25.79 -4.25
C ASP A 193 12.96 25.95 -3.17
N HIS A 194 13.38 26.35 -1.97
CA HIS A 194 12.51 26.63 -0.84
C HIS A 194 11.51 27.76 -1.12
N LYS A 195 11.89 28.80 -1.88
CA LYS A 195 10.96 29.91 -2.18
C LYS A 195 9.75 29.40 -2.98
N THR A 196 9.99 28.55 -3.98
CA THR A 196 8.93 27.88 -4.73
C THR A 196 8.05 27.03 -3.82
N ARG A 197 8.65 26.15 -2.99
CA ARG A 197 7.87 25.29 -2.08
C ARG A 197 7.01 26.09 -1.11
N SER A 198 7.58 27.12 -0.48
CA SER A 198 6.89 27.98 0.48
C SER A 198 5.75 28.77 -0.15
N HIS A 199 5.96 29.33 -1.35
CA HIS A 199 4.91 30.00 -2.11
C HIS A 199 3.77 29.04 -2.46
N VAL A 200 4.10 27.86 -3.00
CA VAL A 200 3.11 26.84 -3.34
C VAL A 200 2.35 26.40 -2.10
N PHE A 201 3.03 26.11 -0.99
CA PHE A 201 2.39 25.69 0.25
C PHE A 201 1.42 26.74 0.82
N THR A 202 1.74 28.03 0.67
CA THR A 202 0.84 29.12 1.05
C THR A 202 -0.42 29.14 0.18
N GLN A 203 -0.27 29.05 -1.15
CA GLN A 203 -1.42 29.04 -2.07
C GLN A 203 -2.25 27.77 -1.91
N TRP A 204 -1.59 26.64 -1.68
CA TRP A 204 -2.18 25.35 -1.35
C TRP A 204 -3.08 25.45 -0.12
N THR A 205 -2.53 25.95 0.99
CA THR A 205 -3.26 26.12 2.25
C THR A 205 -4.48 27.02 2.08
N LYS A 206 -4.35 28.14 1.35
CA LYS A 206 -5.49 29.04 1.05
C LYS A 206 -6.58 28.39 0.19
N ALA A 207 -6.20 27.49 -0.73
CA ALA A 207 -7.17 26.78 -1.55
C ALA A 207 -7.99 25.80 -0.71
N TRP A 208 -7.34 25.03 0.15
CA TRP A 208 -8.03 24.09 1.06
C TRP A 208 -8.84 24.78 2.14
N GLU A 209 -8.39 25.94 2.63
CA GLU A 209 -9.13 26.76 3.59
C GLU A 209 -10.52 27.14 3.07
N LYS A 210 -10.64 27.50 1.79
CA LYS A 210 -11.92 27.87 1.17
C LYS A 210 -12.93 26.73 1.14
N GLU A 211 -12.44 25.50 1.07
CA GLU A 211 -13.27 24.30 0.92
C GLU A 211 -13.52 23.57 2.25
N LYS A 212 -12.92 24.06 3.35
CA LYS A 212 -12.84 23.34 4.62
C LYS A 212 -14.21 22.94 5.17
N ASP A 213 -15.23 23.80 5.05
CA ASP A 213 -16.54 23.54 5.66
C ASP A 213 -17.29 22.42 4.91
N THR A 214 -17.26 22.46 3.58
CA THR A 214 -17.80 21.39 2.73
C THR A 214 -17.10 20.07 3.01
N LEU A 215 -15.76 20.08 3.06
CA LEU A 215 -14.95 18.88 3.30
C LEU A 215 -15.15 18.32 4.71
N ALA A 216 -15.40 19.19 5.70
CA ALA A 216 -15.75 18.79 7.06
C ALA A 216 -17.11 18.09 7.09
N GLN A 217 -18.12 18.63 6.41
CA GLN A 217 -19.44 18.02 6.32
C GLN A 217 -19.37 16.61 5.71
N ILE A 218 -18.65 16.46 4.60
CA ILE A 218 -18.46 15.16 3.94
C ILE A 218 -17.81 14.15 4.92
N LEU A 219 -16.73 14.54 5.59
CA LEU A 219 -16.02 13.66 6.53
C LEU A 219 -16.90 13.27 7.73
N ASN A 220 -17.73 14.20 8.23
CA ASN A 220 -18.67 13.94 9.31
C ASN A 220 -19.74 12.91 8.94
N HIS A 221 -20.26 12.94 7.72
CA HIS A 221 -21.27 11.99 7.26
C HIS A 221 -20.67 10.59 7.05
N ILE A 222 -19.48 10.49 6.43
CA ILE A 222 -18.77 9.21 6.27
C ILE A 222 -18.44 8.58 7.62
N SER A 223 -17.80 9.34 8.52
CA SER A 223 -17.45 8.84 9.87
C SER A 223 -18.68 8.49 10.70
N GLY A 224 -19.76 9.27 10.58
CA GLY A 224 -21.03 9.04 11.27
C GLY A 224 -21.75 7.77 10.81
N PHE A 225 -21.85 7.56 9.50
CA PHE A 225 -22.44 6.35 8.91
C PHE A 225 -21.71 5.10 9.42
N ARG A 226 -20.38 5.07 9.26
CA ARG A 226 -19.54 3.94 9.70
C ARG A 226 -19.71 3.67 11.20
N SER A 227 -19.65 4.70 12.03
CA SER A 227 -19.81 4.55 13.49
C SER A 227 -21.17 3.97 13.87
N LYS A 228 -22.23 4.37 13.16
CA LYS A 228 -23.58 3.84 13.41
C LYS A 228 -23.69 2.37 12.98
N VAL A 229 -23.09 1.99 11.86
CA VAL A 229 -23.04 0.58 11.43
C VAL A 229 -22.29 -0.26 12.44
N TYR A 230 -21.14 0.20 12.93
CA TYR A 230 -20.36 -0.49 13.97
C TYR A 230 -21.16 -0.67 15.25
N GLU A 231 -21.87 0.37 15.72
CA GLU A 231 -22.76 0.29 16.88
C GLU A 231 -23.83 -0.80 16.69
N LYS A 232 -24.47 -0.85 15.51
CA LYS A 232 -25.50 -1.86 15.22
C LYS A 232 -24.92 -3.28 15.19
N ARG A 233 -23.71 -3.45 14.64
CA ARG A 233 -22.97 -4.73 14.67
C ARG A 233 -22.40 -5.07 16.05
N GLY A 234 -22.54 -4.19 17.05
CA GLY A 234 -22.00 -4.39 18.40
C GLY A 234 -20.48 -4.21 18.51
N TRP A 235 -19.84 -3.61 17.50
CA TRP A 235 -18.41 -3.36 17.49
C TRP A 235 -18.08 -2.11 18.32
N LYS A 236 -17.30 -2.31 19.39
CA LYS A 236 -16.96 -1.25 20.35
C LYS A 236 -15.75 -0.42 19.94
N SER A 237 -14.77 -1.05 19.28
CA SER A 237 -13.53 -0.41 18.82
C SER A 237 -13.72 0.06 17.39
N SER A 238 -13.39 1.32 17.11
CA SER A 238 -13.36 1.88 15.74
C SER A 238 -12.27 1.23 14.88
N LEU A 239 -11.30 0.54 15.50
CA LEU A 239 -10.23 -0.16 14.82
C LEU A 239 -10.63 -1.58 14.37
N LYS A 240 -11.77 -2.14 14.83
CA LYS A 240 -12.16 -3.54 14.60
C LYS A 240 -12.05 -3.95 13.13
N GLU A 241 -12.72 -3.21 12.25
CA GLU A 241 -12.73 -3.50 10.81
C GLU A 241 -11.32 -3.44 10.21
N ALA A 242 -10.55 -2.39 10.52
CA ALA A 242 -9.21 -2.22 9.98
C ALA A 242 -8.23 -3.30 10.49
N LEU A 243 -8.35 -3.72 11.75
CA LEU A 243 -7.56 -4.80 12.34
C LEU A 243 -7.90 -6.16 11.73
N ASP A 244 -9.19 -6.46 11.54
CA ASP A 244 -9.64 -7.69 10.89
C ASP A 244 -9.15 -7.77 9.45
N LEU A 245 -9.27 -6.68 8.67
CA LEU A 245 -8.80 -6.60 7.29
C LEU A 245 -7.28 -6.80 7.18
N ASN A 246 -6.55 -6.47 8.25
CA ASN A 246 -5.09 -6.56 8.29
C ASN A 246 -4.56 -7.76 9.08
N ARG A 247 -5.44 -8.62 9.62
CA ARG A 247 -5.12 -9.84 10.37
C ARG A 247 -4.13 -9.63 11.51
N LEU A 248 -4.30 -8.54 12.27
CA LEU A 248 -3.47 -8.26 13.45
C LEU A 248 -4.30 -7.76 14.62
N SER A 249 -3.78 -7.97 15.82
CA SER A 249 -4.42 -7.54 17.07
C SER A 249 -4.16 -6.07 17.39
N GLU A 250 -5.07 -5.47 18.17
CA GLU A 250 -4.90 -4.11 18.69
C GLU A 250 -3.63 -3.98 19.57
N LYS A 251 -3.25 -5.05 20.27
CA LYS A 251 -2.02 -5.08 21.08
C LYS A 251 -0.77 -4.98 20.21
N THR A 252 -0.73 -5.67 19.08
CA THR A 252 0.36 -5.56 18.10
C THR A 252 0.48 -4.13 17.56
N LEU A 253 -0.66 -3.56 17.13
CA LEU A 253 -0.70 -2.19 16.60
C LEU A 253 -0.23 -1.14 17.63
N SER A 254 -0.76 -1.23 18.86
CA SER A 254 -0.39 -0.29 19.93
C SER A 254 1.08 -0.42 20.33
N THR A 255 1.62 -1.64 20.37
CA THR A 255 3.05 -1.87 20.70
C THR A 255 3.96 -1.31 19.62
N MET A 256 3.61 -1.48 18.34
CA MET A 256 4.35 -0.85 17.23
C MET A 256 4.36 0.68 17.36
N TRP A 257 3.20 1.31 17.60
CA TRP A 257 3.12 2.77 17.77
C TRP A 257 3.85 3.28 19.01
N GLN A 258 3.84 2.51 20.10
CA GLN A 258 4.60 2.81 21.30
C GLN A 258 6.09 2.86 20.99
N VAL A 259 6.66 1.81 20.39
CA VAL A 259 8.09 1.74 20.05
C VAL A 259 8.48 2.87 19.08
N ILE A 260 7.65 3.16 18.08
CA ILE A 260 7.86 4.30 17.18
C ILE A 260 7.92 5.61 17.98
N SER A 261 7.01 5.82 18.92
CA SER A 261 6.92 7.05 19.72
C SER A 261 8.15 7.26 20.60
N GLU A 262 8.61 6.21 21.26
CA GLU A 262 9.76 6.23 22.17
C GLU A 262 11.09 6.50 21.44
N ASN A 263 11.14 6.23 20.12
CA ASN A 263 12.38 6.27 19.33
C ASN A 263 12.45 7.44 18.31
N LYS A 264 11.66 8.52 18.49
CA LYS A 264 11.66 9.66 17.54
C LYS A 264 12.89 10.56 17.62
N THR A 265 13.61 10.58 18.74
CA THR A 265 14.71 11.54 19.00
C THR A 265 15.79 11.57 17.90
N PRO A 266 16.32 10.44 17.39
CA PRO A 266 17.33 10.46 16.33
C PRO A 266 16.84 11.12 15.03
N PHE A 267 15.56 10.99 14.71
CA PHE A 267 14.95 11.63 13.53
C PHE A 267 14.83 13.15 13.71
N LEU A 268 14.67 13.64 14.95
CA LEU A 268 14.70 15.07 15.23
C LEU A 268 16.10 15.65 14.97
N ASP A 269 17.15 14.91 15.30
CA ASP A 269 18.53 15.31 15.00
C ASP A 269 18.82 15.28 13.49
N TYR A 270 18.27 14.30 12.77
CA TYR A 270 18.24 14.31 11.31
C TYR A 270 17.55 15.58 10.76
N PHE A 271 16.36 15.95 11.25
CA PHE A 271 15.69 17.17 10.79
C PHE A 271 16.48 18.44 11.07
N LYS A 272 17.14 18.55 12.23
CA LYS A 272 18.05 19.67 12.53
C LYS A 272 19.22 19.71 11.55
N ALA A 273 19.84 18.57 11.27
CA ALA A 273 20.95 18.48 10.32
C ALA A 273 20.51 18.82 8.88
N LYS A 274 19.35 18.31 8.46
CA LYS A 274 18.73 18.63 7.17
C LYS A 274 18.40 20.11 7.04
N ALA A 275 17.82 20.74 8.07
CA ALA A 275 17.56 22.18 8.07
C ALA A 275 18.84 22.99 7.82
N LYS A 276 19.95 22.64 8.50
CA LYS A 276 21.25 23.29 8.27
C LYS A 276 21.73 23.12 6.82
N LEU A 277 21.58 21.94 6.24
CA LEU A 277 21.99 21.67 4.85
C LEU A 277 21.15 22.47 3.85
N LEU A 278 19.88 22.69 4.16
CA LEU A 278 18.96 23.54 3.41
C LEU A 278 19.10 25.04 3.74
N LYS A 279 20.05 25.42 4.60
CA LYS A 279 20.27 26.80 5.07
C LYS A 279 19.05 27.41 5.78
N GLN A 280 18.32 26.59 6.52
CA GLN A 280 17.15 26.96 7.31
C GLN A 280 17.42 26.78 8.81
N LYS A 281 16.72 27.53 9.65
CA LYS A 281 16.79 27.37 11.12
C LYS A 281 16.06 26.12 11.61
N LYS A 282 14.93 25.81 10.99
CA LYS A 282 14.00 24.72 11.34
C LYS A 282 13.21 24.35 10.08
N LEU A 283 12.91 23.08 9.89
CA LEU A 283 12.10 22.63 8.74
C LEU A 283 10.62 23.02 8.94
N ALA A 284 9.97 23.50 7.90
CA ALA A 284 8.51 23.54 7.82
C ALA A 284 7.95 22.21 7.31
N TRP A 285 6.63 22.02 7.41
CA TRP A 285 5.94 20.84 6.85
C TRP A 285 6.33 20.55 5.40
N HIS A 286 6.39 21.59 4.56
CA HIS A 286 6.76 21.49 3.14
C HIS A 286 8.26 21.34 2.88
N ASP A 287 9.11 21.33 3.90
CA ASP A 287 10.56 21.12 3.75
C ASP A 287 10.99 19.67 4.05
N ILE A 288 10.13 18.84 4.64
CA ILE A 288 10.45 17.45 5.03
C ILE A 288 10.89 16.63 3.80
N ALA A 289 10.14 16.75 2.72
CA ALA A 289 10.37 16.06 1.45
C ALA A 289 11.30 16.83 0.49
N ALA A 290 11.90 17.94 0.95
CA ALA A 290 12.82 18.70 0.11
C ALA A 290 14.07 17.86 -0.19
N PRO A 291 14.52 17.78 -1.45
CA PRO A 291 15.73 17.05 -1.80
C PRO A 291 16.97 17.76 -1.25
N ILE A 292 17.95 16.97 -0.78
CA ILE A 292 19.27 17.47 -0.40
C ILE A 292 20.27 17.18 -1.51
N GLY A 293 21.10 18.17 -1.86
CA GLY A 293 22.19 18.00 -2.83
C GLY A 293 21.75 18.08 -4.29
N LYS A 294 22.65 17.74 -5.21
CA LYS A 294 22.37 17.68 -6.65
C LYS A 294 21.93 16.27 -7.04
N GLN A 295 21.05 16.18 -8.04
CA GLN A 295 20.66 14.91 -8.64
C GLN A 295 21.92 14.13 -9.07
N GLN A 296 22.00 12.87 -8.66
CA GLN A 296 23.16 12.01 -8.93
C GLN A 296 23.24 11.60 -10.40
N LYS A 297 24.36 10.95 -10.75
CA LYS A 297 24.57 10.34 -12.06
C LYS A 297 23.38 9.46 -12.45
N ASN A 298 22.99 9.54 -13.72
CA ASN A 298 21.98 8.68 -14.30
C ASN A 298 22.45 7.21 -14.24
N ILE A 299 21.62 6.33 -13.69
CA ILE A 299 21.85 4.88 -13.66
C ILE A 299 21.01 4.26 -14.78
N SER A 300 21.67 3.82 -15.85
CA SER A 300 20.97 3.19 -16.98
C SER A 300 20.15 1.97 -16.53
N TYR A 301 19.08 1.65 -17.24
CA TYR A 301 18.26 0.47 -16.93
C TYR A 301 19.11 -0.82 -16.84
N GLN A 302 20.04 -1.02 -17.77
CA GLN A 302 20.88 -2.22 -17.80
C GLN A 302 21.82 -2.31 -16.59
N GLU A 303 22.43 -1.19 -16.20
CA GLU A 303 23.28 -1.10 -15.01
C GLU A 303 22.45 -1.32 -13.73
N GLY A 304 21.30 -0.64 -13.63
CA GLY A 304 20.40 -0.75 -12.49
C GLY A 304 19.86 -2.17 -12.30
N PHE A 305 19.43 -2.81 -13.39
CA PHE A 305 18.96 -4.19 -13.36
C PHE A 305 20.06 -5.16 -12.93
N ALA A 306 21.29 -4.99 -13.44
CA ALA A 306 22.42 -5.84 -13.06
C ALA A 306 22.75 -5.72 -11.57
N LEU A 307 22.69 -4.51 -11.00
CA LEU A 307 22.86 -4.28 -9.56
C LEU A 307 21.76 -4.98 -8.74
N ILE A 308 20.50 -4.91 -9.18
CA ILE A 308 19.40 -5.61 -8.52
C ILE A 308 19.63 -7.13 -8.56
N GLU A 309 19.90 -7.68 -9.74
CA GLU A 309 20.12 -9.12 -9.94
C GLU A 309 21.28 -9.63 -9.05
N GLU A 310 22.41 -8.91 -9.03
CA GLU A 310 23.58 -9.24 -8.20
C GLU A 310 23.25 -9.27 -6.71
N HIS A 311 22.62 -8.23 -6.19
CA HIS A 311 22.35 -8.12 -4.75
C HIS A 311 21.21 -9.04 -4.31
N PHE A 312 20.21 -9.26 -5.16
CA PHE A 312 19.17 -10.27 -4.91
C PHE A 312 19.78 -11.66 -4.88
N GLN A 313 20.63 -12.01 -5.85
CA GLN A 313 21.32 -13.30 -5.89
C GLN A 313 22.23 -13.51 -4.68
N THR A 314 22.92 -12.47 -4.23
CA THR A 314 23.80 -12.50 -3.06
C THR A 314 23.01 -12.75 -1.77
N PHE A 315 21.84 -12.12 -1.63
CA PHE A 315 20.97 -12.32 -0.48
C PHE A 315 20.24 -13.68 -0.52
N SER A 316 19.59 -13.98 -1.64
CA SER A 316 18.80 -15.19 -1.85
C SER A 316 18.88 -15.68 -3.29
N PRO A 317 19.40 -16.89 -3.54
CA PRO A 317 19.43 -17.47 -4.89
C PRO A 317 18.05 -17.57 -5.57
N SER A 318 16.95 -17.67 -4.82
CA SER A 318 15.60 -17.68 -5.42
C SER A 318 15.19 -16.30 -5.92
N MET A 319 15.54 -15.22 -5.21
CA MET A 319 15.27 -13.84 -5.66
C MET A 319 16.09 -13.50 -6.91
N GLY A 320 17.38 -13.88 -6.93
CA GLY A 320 18.23 -13.71 -8.12
C GLY A 320 17.67 -14.45 -9.34
N ARG A 321 17.22 -15.71 -9.16
CA ARG A 321 16.54 -16.47 -10.22
C ARG A 321 15.27 -15.80 -10.72
N LEU A 322 14.43 -15.27 -9.84
CA LEU A 322 13.23 -14.53 -10.23
C LEU A 322 13.59 -13.30 -11.06
N ALA A 323 14.54 -12.47 -10.62
CA ALA A 323 14.97 -11.30 -11.39
C ALA A 323 15.45 -11.72 -12.79
N LYS A 324 16.34 -12.72 -12.86
CA LYS A 324 16.82 -13.27 -14.12
C LYS A 324 15.67 -13.78 -15.02
N GLN A 325 14.70 -14.49 -14.45
CA GLN A 325 13.51 -14.97 -15.18
C GLN A 325 12.65 -13.81 -15.69
N ALA A 326 12.41 -12.77 -14.87
CA ALA A 326 11.64 -11.59 -15.26
C ALA A 326 12.25 -10.88 -16.47
N LYS A 327 13.58 -10.82 -16.55
CA LYS A 327 14.30 -10.30 -17.72
C LYS A 327 14.20 -11.25 -18.93
N GLN A 328 14.47 -12.53 -18.73
CA GLN A 328 14.49 -13.53 -19.82
C GLN A 328 13.12 -13.77 -20.46
N GLN A 329 12.04 -13.64 -19.68
CA GLN A 329 10.66 -13.83 -20.13
C GLN A 329 9.93 -12.51 -20.39
N GLU A 330 10.65 -11.39 -20.46
CA GLU A 330 10.10 -10.08 -20.84
C GLU A 330 8.92 -9.66 -19.94
N TRP A 331 9.07 -9.73 -18.62
CA TRP A 331 8.00 -9.35 -17.68
C TRP A 331 7.87 -7.85 -17.44
N ILE A 332 8.85 -7.06 -17.89
CA ILE A 332 9.04 -5.66 -17.49
C ILE A 332 8.74 -4.72 -18.65
N GLU A 333 7.80 -3.81 -18.45
CA GLU A 333 7.45 -2.68 -19.32
C GLU A 333 8.06 -1.40 -18.73
N ALA A 334 9.28 -1.08 -19.14
CA ALA A 334 10.07 0.04 -18.60
C ALA A 334 10.14 1.26 -19.54
N GLU A 335 9.87 1.06 -20.83
CA GLU A 335 10.04 2.08 -21.87
C GLU A 335 9.28 3.38 -21.57
N ASP A 336 9.96 4.51 -21.74
CA ASP A 336 9.36 5.84 -21.73
C ASP A 336 8.80 6.19 -23.12
N ARG A 337 7.47 6.08 -23.27
CA ARG A 337 6.77 6.39 -24.52
C ARG A 337 5.39 7.01 -24.27
N PRO A 338 4.88 7.82 -25.21
CA PRO A 338 3.55 8.41 -25.11
C PRO A 338 2.44 7.37 -24.97
N GLY A 339 1.37 7.75 -24.27
CA GLY A 339 0.19 6.90 -24.08
C GLY A 339 0.30 5.87 -22.96
N LYS A 340 1.40 5.81 -22.21
CA LYS A 340 1.48 5.01 -20.97
C LYS A 340 0.73 5.67 -19.82
N SER A 341 0.14 4.85 -18.96
CA SER A 341 -0.29 5.28 -17.64
C SER A 341 0.90 5.77 -16.80
N PRO A 342 0.70 6.73 -15.88
CA PRO A 342 1.73 7.11 -14.93
C PRO A 342 1.92 6.07 -13.83
N GLY A 343 3.07 6.12 -13.14
CA GLY A 343 3.35 5.31 -11.96
C GLY A 343 4.11 4.01 -12.26
N GLY A 344 4.11 3.11 -11.29
CA GLY A 344 4.67 1.77 -11.41
C GLY A 344 3.84 0.77 -10.60
N PHE A 345 3.82 -0.48 -11.04
CA PHE A 345 3.15 -1.57 -10.34
C PHE A 345 3.68 -2.94 -10.74
N CYS A 346 3.40 -3.93 -9.91
CA CYS A 346 3.51 -5.35 -10.20
C CYS A 346 2.13 -5.99 -10.10
N THR A 347 1.75 -6.78 -11.09
CA THR A 347 0.50 -7.54 -11.05
C THR A 347 0.74 -9.04 -11.29
N PRO A 348 0.13 -9.92 -10.48
CA PRO A 348 0.27 -11.36 -10.62
C PRO A 348 -0.67 -11.94 -11.69
N PHE A 349 -0.26 -13.05 -12.27
CA PHE A 349 -1.04 -13.91 -13.16
C PHE A 349 -1.06 -15.34 -12.61
N PRO A 350 -1.92 -15.65 -11.61
CA PRO A 350 -1.84 -16.91 -10.87
C PRO A 350 -2.07 -18.17 -11.71
N LEU A 351 -2.81 -18.09 -12.83
CA LEU A 351 -3.02 -19.24 -13.72
C LEU A 351 -1.74 -19.62 -14.48
N GLN A 352 -0.93 -18.63 -14.86
CA GLN A 352 0.36 -18.84 -15.54
C GLN A 352 1.54 -18.93 -14.55
N LYS A 353 1.31 -18.60 -13.27
CA LYS A 353 2.34 -18.50 -12.22
C LYS A 353 3.46 -17.52 -12.60
N GLN A 354 3.07 -16.35 -13.12
CA GLN A 354 3.97 -15.28 -13.55
C GLN A 354 3.50 -13.92 -13.01
N SER A 355 4.35 -12.89 -13.13
CA SER A 355 3.97 -11.51 -12.85
C SER A 355 4.32 -10.59 -14.01
N ARG A 356 3.73 -9.39 -14.04
CA ARG A 356 4.12 -8.30 -14.94
C ARG A 356 4.44 -7.04 -14.14
N ILE A 357 5.53 -6.38 -14.52
CA ILE A 357 6.03 -5.16 -13.89
C ILE A 357 5.90 -4.02 -14.88
N PHE A 358 5.26 -2.94 -14.45
CA PHE A 358 5.04 -1.74 -15.24
C PHE A 358 5.75 -0.57 -14.56
N MET A 359 6.49 0.23 -15.31
CA MET A 359 7.03 1.51 -14.85
C MET A 359 7.50 2.37 -16.03
N THR A 360 7.78 3.64 -15.80
CA THR A 360 8.58 4.44 -16.74
C THR A 360 9.96 4.67 -16.14
N TYR A 361 11.01 4.13 -16.75
CA TYR A 361 12.37 4.19 -16.23
C TYR A 361 13.13 5.38 -16.83
N SER A 362 13.44 6.38 -16.02
CA SER A 362 14.10 7.64 -16.44
C SER A 362 15.55 7.78 -15.95
N ASP A 363 16.24 6.65 -15.76
CA ASP A 363 17.64 6.57 -15.30
C ASP A 363 17.91 7.23 -13.92
N SER A 364 16.87 7.40 -13.10
CA SER A 364 16.98 7.96 -11.74
C SER A 364 17.15 6.87 -10.68
N LEU A 365 17.74 7.23 -9.53
CA LEU A 365 17.79 6.34 -8.36
C LEU A 365 16.38 5.94 -7.91
N ASP A 366 15.43 6.87 -7.93
CA ASP A 366 14.05 6.58 -7.53
C ASP A 366 13.44 5.49 -8.43
N ASN A 367 13.67 5.54 -9.74
CA ASN A 367 13.24 4.47 -10.64
C ASN A 367 13.97 3.15 -10.39
N LEU A 368 15.26 3.18 -10.04
CA LEU A 368 15.98 1.98 -9.64
C LEU A 368 15.35 1.33 -8.39
N MET A 369 15.00 2.14 -7.39
CA MET A 369 14.31 1.69 -6.17
C MET A 369 12.91 1.15 -6.49
N THR A 370 12.15 1.83 -7.35
CA THR A 370 10.85 1.32 -7.85
C THR A 370 10.99 -0.03 -8.54
N LEU A 371 11.99 -0.22 -9.41
CA LEU A 371 12.19 -1.50 -10.08
C LEU A 371 12.50 -2.63 -9.07
N ALA A 372 13.31 -2.36 -8.05
CA ALA A 372 13.58 -3.31 -6.98
C ALA A 372 12.31 -3.61 -6.17
N HIS A 373 11.51 -2.59 -5.87
CA HIS A 373 10.22 -2.69 -5.18
C HIS A 373 9.27 -3.65 -5.92
N GLU A 374 9.06 -3.40 -7.23
CA GLU A 374 8.14 -4.22 -8.03
C GLU A 374 8.63 -5.66 -8.22
N LEU A 375 9.95 -5.87 -8.32
CA LEU A 375 10.52 -7.22 -8.32
C LEU A 375 10.34 -7.92 -6.97
N GLY A 376 10.30 -7.19 -5.87
CA GLY A 376 9.93 -7.72 -4.55
C GLY A 376 8.48 -8.22 -4.52
N HIS A 377 7.53 -7.46 -5.08
CA HIS A 377 6.16 -7.95 -5.25
C HIS A 377 6.08 -9.19 -6.14
N ALA A 378 6.80 -9.21 -7.26
CA ALA A 378 6.86 -10.39 -8.12
C ALA A 378 7.42 -11.62 -7.38
N TYR A 379 8.38 -11.42 -6.47
CA TYR A 379 8.91 -12.50 -5.62
C TYR A 379 7.87 -13.02 -4.63
N HIS A 380 7.10 -12.13 -4.01
CA HIS A 380 6.00 -12.52 -3.12
C HIS A 380 4.93 -13.31 -3.87
N SER A 381 4.51 -12.84 -5.04
CA SER A 381 3.57 -13.58 -5.90
C SER A 381 4.10 -14.97 -6.23
N GLN A 382 5.38 -15.08 -6.61
CA GLN A 382 6.02 -16.37 -6.87
C GLN A 382 5.99 -17.31 -5.65
N ALA A 383 6.15 -16.80 -4.43
CA ALA A 383 6.11 -17.61 -3.23
C ALA A 383 4.72 -18.21 -2.93
N VAL A 384 3.64 -17.59 -3.42
CA VAL A 384 2.26 -18.03 -3.13
C VAL A 384 1.59 -18.76 -4.30
N PHE A 385 2.12 -18.71 -5.54
CA PHE A 385 1.47 -19.30 -6.72
C PHE A 385 1.18 -20.81 -6.65
N ASP A 386 1.87 -21.54 -5.79
CA ASP A 386 1.63 -22.98 -5.59
C ASP A 386 0.52 -23.28 -4.55
N LEU A 387 -0.04 -22.25 -3.91
CA LEU A 387 -1.18 -22.38 -3.01
C LEU A 387 -2.51 -22.27 -3.78
N PRO A 388 -3.62 -22.83 -3.25
CA PRO A 388 -4.95 -22.54 -3.81
C PRO A 388 -5.25 -21.05 -3.77
N HIS A 389 -6.01 -20.55 -4.75
CA HIS A 389 -6.12 -19.12 -5.03
C HIS A 389 -6.58 -18.29 -3.81
N LEU A 390 -7.52 -18.79 -3.01
CA LEU A 390 -7.95 -18.08 -1.81
C LEU A 390 -6.85 -17.90 -0.75
N ALA A 391 -5.88 -18.83 -0.69
CA ALA A 391 -4.71 -18.73 0.19
C ALA A 391 -3.58 -17.88 -0.38
N GLN A 392 -3.71 -17.37 -1.61
CA GLN A 392 -2.75 -16.44 -2.20
C GLN A 392 -3.02 -14.99 -1.77
N ASN A 393 -4.23 -14.68 -1.31
CA ASN A 393 -4.65 -13.34 -0.90
C ASN A 393 -4.11 -13.00 0.50
N TYR A 394 -3.21 -12.02 0.57
CA TYR A 394 -2.63 -11.51 1.82
C TYR A 394 -3.07 -10.06 2.10
N PRO A 395 -3.16 -9.66 3.38
CA PRO A 395 -3.60 -8.32 3.77
C PRO A 395 -2.62 -7.23 3.39
N MET A 396 -3.10 -5.98 3.33
CA MET A 396 -2.27 -4.80 3.02
C MET A 396 -1.07 -4.65 3.97
N SER A 397 -1.24 -4.97 5.25
CA SER A 397 -0.18 -5.00 6.26
C SER A 397 1.02 -5.87 5.85
N LEU A 398 0.78 -6.95 5.11
CA LEU A 398 1.81 -7.89 4.67
C LEU A 398 2.22 -7.70 3.20
N ALA A 399 1.46 -6.95 2.41
CA ALA A 399 1.72 -6.76 0.98
C ALA A 399 3.06 -6.05 0.70
N GLU A 400 3.45 -5.11 1.56
CA GLU A 400 4.70 -4.35 1.43
C GLU A 400 5.93 -5.08 1.99
N THR A 401 5.76 -6.29 2.51
CA THR A 401 6.84 -7.05 3.16
C THR A 401 7.97 -7.33 2.17
N ALA A 402 7.64 -7.82 0.97
CA ALA A 402 8.68 -8.22 0.02
C ALA A 402 9.27 -7.06 -0.78
N SER A 403 8.44 -6.10 -1.15
CA SER A 403 8.82 -4.92 -1.92
C SER A 403 9.76 -4.01 -1.12
N THR A 404 9.40 -3.70 0.13
CA THR A 404 10.27 -2.89 1.02
C THR A 404 11.56 -3.63 1.36
N PHE A 405 11.51 -4.95 1.52
CA PHE A 405 12.71 -5.75 1.80
C PHE A 405 13.68 -5.74 0.63
N ALA A 406 13.16 -5.89 -0.59
CA ALA A 406 13.92 -5.81 -1.83
C ALA A 406 14.61 -4.44 -1.99
N GLU A 407 13.89 -3.36 -1.70
CA GLU A 407 14.48 -2.02 -1.66
C GLU A 407 15.57 -1.90 -0.61
N GLN A 408 15.36 -2.45 0.59
CA GLN A 408 16.35 -2.38 1.67
C GLN A 408 17.65 -3.09 1.33
N ILE A 409 17.59 -4.27 0.66
CA ILE A 409 18.78 -4.96 0.13
C ILE A 409 19.59 -4.02 -0.77
N LEU A 410 18.93 -3.40 -1.75
CA LEU A 410 19.59 -2.55 -2.72
C LEU A 410 20.13 -1.27 -2.08
N SER A 411 19.32 -0.62 -1.24
CA SER A 411 19.67 0.62 -0.55
C SER A 411 20.89 0.45 0.37
N ASP A 412 20.96 -0.66 1.10
CA ASP A 412 22.11 -0.99 1.94
C ASP A 412 23.39 -1.22 1.12
N ALA A 413 23.27 -1.93 -0.01
CA ALA A 413 24.39 -2.15 -0.91
C ALA A 413 24.93 -0.85 -1.52
N LEU A 414 24.04 0.03 -2.01
CA LEU A 414 24.40 1.34 -2.54
C LEU A 414 25.09 2.21 -1.47
N LEU A 415 24.56 2.24 -0.26
CA LEU A 415 25.14 3.01 0.85
C LEU A 415 26.54 2.51 1.25
N LYS A 416 26.76 1.18 1.27
CA LYS A 416 28.06 0.57 1.56
C LYS A 416 29.10 0.88 0.47
N LYS A 417 28.68 0.93 -0.80
CA LYS A 417 29.54 1.22 -1.94
C LYS A 417 29.87 2.71 -2.08
N ALA A 418 28.99 3.59 -1.63
CA ALA A 418 29.21 5.03 -1.69
C ALA A 418 30.51 5.42 -0.98
N THR A 419 31.41 6.12 -1.68
CA THR A 419 32.69 6.58 -1.13
C THR A 419 32.71 8.08 -0.85
N LYS A 420 31.88 8.85 -1.57
CA LYS A 420 31.79 10.31 -1.45
C LYS A 420 30.82 10.71 -0.34
N SER A 421 31.20 11.72 0.44
CA SER A 421 30.35 12.22 1.55
C SER A 421 28.98 12.71 1.07
N ASP A 422 28.92 13.44 -0.05
CA ASP A 422 27.66 13.95 -0.60
C ASP A 422 26.73 12.84 -1.10
N GLU A 423 27.31 11.78 -1.69
CA GLU A 423 26.57 10.61 -2.13
C GLU A 423 25.96 9.86 -0.94
N LYS A 424 26.72 9.68 0.14
CA LYS A 424 26.21 9.08 1.39
C LYS A 424 25.10 9.90 2.01
N ILE A 425 25.27 11.22 2.11
CA ILE A 425 24.24 12.12 2.66
C ILE A 425 22.95 12.01 1.85
N PHE A 426 23.04 11.99 0.52
CA PHE A 426 21.87 11.84 -0.36
C PHE A 426 21.15 10.51 -0.15
N LEU A 427 21.87 9.37 -0.16
CA LEU A 427 21.28 8.05 0.05
C LEU A 427 20.63 7.91 1.43
N LEU A 428 21.27 8.45 2.47
CA LEU A 428 20.73 8.48 3.82
C LEU A 428 19.49 9.38 3.92
N ASP A 429 19.49 10.55 3.27
CA ASP A 429 18.32 11.44 3.21
C ASP A 429 17.13 10.73 2.57
N GLN A 430 17.31 10.01 1.47
CA GLN A 430 16.24 9.25 0.82
C GLN A 430 15.63 8.19 1.75
N ARG A 431 16.48 7.39 2.42
CA ARG A 431 16.03 6.41 3.41
C ARG A 431 15.27 7.07 4.57
N LEU A 432 15.81 8.16 5.10
CA LEU A 432 15.25 8.85 6.26
C LEU A 432 13.98 9.65 5.95
N GLN A 433 13.84 10.19 4.74
CA GLN A 433 12.58 10.76 4.26
C GLN A 433 11.48 9.70 4.29
N ARG A 434 11.76 8.49 3.80
CA ARG A 434 10.82 7.37 3.84
C ARG A 434 10.49 6.93 5.26
N SER A 435 11.49 6.79 6.13
CA SER A 435 11.24 6.50 7.57
C SER A 435 10.40 7.60 8.23
N SER A 436 10.63 8.88 7.91
CA SER A 436 9.84 10.00 8.46
C SER A 436 8.38 9.94 8.00
N ILE A 437 8.11 9.50 6.77
CA ILE A 437 6.74 9.30 6.28
C ILE A 437 6.05 8.23 7.13
N PHE A 438 6.66 7.06 7.33
CA PHE A 438 6.01 5.97 8.07
C PHE A 438 5.90 6.23 9.58
N PHE A 439 6.95 6.78 10.21
CA PHE A 439 7.02 6.91 11.67
C PHE A 439 6.36 8.18 12.21
N MET A 440 6.25 9.22 11.38
CA MET A 440 5.70 10.52 11.81
C MET A 440 4.50 10.94 10.98
N ASN A 441 4.58 10.93 9.64
CA ASN A 441 3.44 11.37 8.83
C ASN A 441 2.24 10.42 8.92
N ILE A 442 2.44 9.11 8.77
CA ILE A 442 1.35 8.12 8.92
C ILE A 442 0.89 8.05 10.38
N HIS A 443 1.80 8.22 11.34
CA HIS A 443 1.42 8.31 12.73
C HIS A 443 0.50 9.51 13.01
N SER A 444 0.77 10.70 12.45
CA SER A 444 -0.15 11.83 12.60
C SER A 444 -1.52 11.56 11.98
N ARG A 445 -1.58 10.82 10.87
CA ARG A 445 -2.86 10.42 10.26
C ARG A 445 -3.63 9.46 11.16
N PHE A 446 -2.94 8.46 11.73
CA PHE A 446 -3.52 7.50 12.66
C PHE A 446 -4.07 8.18 13.93
N LEU A 447 -3.31 9.11 14.51
CA LEU A 447 -3.74 9.89 15.68
C LEU A 447 -4.98 10.73 15.37
N PHE A 448 -4.98 11.44 14.24
CA PHE A 448 -6.12 12.23 13.81
C PHE A 448 -7.38 11.37 13.58
N GLU A 449 -7.25 10.27 12.86
CA GLU A 449 -8.39 9.40 12.55
C GLU A 449 -8.94 8.70 13.80
N SER A 450 -8.06 8.33 14.73
CA SER A 450 -8.46 7.79 16.04
C SER A 450 -9.28 8.83 16.82
N GLU A 451 -8.79 10.06 16.91
CA GLU A 451 -9.48 11.15 17.61
C GLU A 451 -10.79 11.55 16.91
N LEU A 452 -10.83 11.52 15.58
CA LEU A 452 -12.03 11.73 14.78
C LEU A 452 -13.13 10.75 15.20
N TYR A 453 -12.84 9.45 15.22
CA TYR A 453 -13.84 8.45 15.62
C TYR A 453 -14.25 8.57 17.08
N GLU A 454 -13.33 8.90 17.99
CA GLU A 454 -13.68 9.10 19.40
C GLU A 454 -14.60 10.32 19.59
N LYS A 455 -14.27 11.49 19.03
CA LYS A 455 -15.12 12.68 19.17
C LYS A 455 -16.45 12.55 18.42
N ARG A 456 -16.47 11.86 17.26
CA ARG A 456 -17.70 11.66 16.47
C ARG A 456 -18.76 10.80 17.16
N LYS A 457 -18.41 10.08 18.24
CA LYS A 457 -19.40 9.40 19.11
C LYS A 457 -20.33 10.39 19.81
N HIS A 458 -19.91 11.64 20.00
CA HIS A 458 -20.65 12.62 20.80
C HIS A 458 -21.29 13.74 19.98
N SER A 459 -20.60 14.25 18.95
CA SER A 459 -21.11 15.35 18.11
C SER A 459 -20.52 15.31 16.72
N THR A 460 -21.10 16.11 15.81
CA THR A 460 -20.40 16.50 14.58
C THR A 460 -19.28 17.49 14.92
N LEU A 461 -18.25 17.53 14.07
CA LEU A 461 -17.07 18.37 14.22
C LEU A 461 -17.08 19.49 13.18
N SER A 462 -16.82 20.72 13.62
CA SER A 462 -16.58 21.86 12.74
C SER A 462 -15.24 21.71 11.99
N ALA A 463 -15.08 22.44 10.88
CA ALA A 463 -13.82 22.46 10.15
C ALA A 463 -12.65 22.97 10.99
N ASP A 464 -12.89 23.90 11.91
CA ASP A 464 -11.85 24.45 12.79
C ASP A 464 -11.40 23.44 13.83
N GLU A 465 -12.32 22.67 14.44
CA GLU A 465 -11.98 21.55 15.32
C GLU A 465 -11.13 20.50 14.59
N LEU A 466 -11.50 20.14 13.35
CA LEU A 466 -10.73 19.19 12.54
C LEU A 466 -9.31 19.73 12.22
N CYS A 467 -9.19 21.04 11.96
CA CYS A 467 -7.89 21.68 11.74
C CYS A 467 -7.03 21.69 13.01
N GLU A 468 -7.62 21.91 14.18
CA GLU A 468 -6.91 21.84 15.46
C GLU A 468 -6.45 20.42 15.77
N MET A 469 -7.34 19.43 15.67
CA MET A 469 -7.04 18.01 15.85
C MET A 469 -5.89 17.57 14.94
N MET A 470 -5.93 17.93 13.65
CA MET A 470 -4.88 17.58 12.70
C MET A 470 -3.54 18.21 13.08
N GLN A 471 -3.51 19.49 13.48
CA GLN A 471 -2.27 20.10 13.94
C GLN A 471 -1.74 19.47 15.22
N ASN A 472 -2.61 19.10 16.17
CA ASN A 472 -2.21 18.43 17.41
C ASN A 472 -1.64 17.04 17.13
N ALA A 473 -2.25 16.29 16.22
CA ALA A 473 -1.75 15.01 15.76
C ALA A 473 -0.36 15.15 15.09
N GLN A 474 -0.17 16.16 14.25
CA GLN A 474 1.14 16.44 13.63
C GLN A 474 2.19 16.88 14.67
N LYS A 475 1.84 17.78 15.58
CA LYS A 475 2.74 18.22 16.67
C LYS A 475 3.18 17.05 17.54
N THR A 476 2.27 16.13 17.86
CA THR A 476 2.57 14.90 18.60
C THR A 476 3.47 13.98 17.79
N ALA A 477 3.12 13.73 16.53
CA ALA A 477 3.87 12.81 15.69
C ALA A 477 5.29 13.29 15.37
N PHE A 478 5.47 14.60 15.17
CA PHE A 478 6.75 15.24 14.87
C PHE A 478 7.43 15.85 16.11
N CYS A 479 6.96 15.57 17.33
CA CYS A 479 7.53 16.08 18.58
C CYS A 479 7.75 17.60 18.58
N GLN A 480 6.79 18.36 18.02
CA GLN A 480 6.82 19.82 17.91
C GLN A 480 8.06 20.38 17.15
N SER A 481 8.73 19.53 16.36
CA SER A 481 10.05 19.83 15.75
C SER A 481 9.99 20.61 14.45
N LEU A 482 8.80 20.94 13.93
CA LEU A 482 8.62 21.77 12.73
C LEU A 482 8.31 23.23 13.07
N SER A 483 8.67 24.16 12.16
CA SER A 483 8.33 25.59 12.27
C SER A 483 6.89 25.89 11.87
N GLU A 484 6.33 25.09 10.97
CA GLU A 484 5.00 25.26 10.41
C GLU A 484 4.36 23.87 10.20
N TYR A 485 3.06 23.78 10.44
CA TYR A 485 2.24 22.57 10.33
C TYR A 485 1.13 22.78 9.29
N HIS A 486 0.52 21.70 8.82
CA HIS A 486 -0.53 21.77 7.80
C HIS A 486 -1.92 21.55 8.40
N PRO A 487 -2.71 22.61 8.67
CA PRO A 487 -4.03 22.48 9.30
C PRO A 487 -5.03 21.69 8.45
N TYR A 488 -5.00 21.84 7.13
CA TYR A 488 -5.93 21.19 6.21
C TYR A 488 -5.45 19.82 5.70
N PHE A 489 -4.45 19.20 6.36
CA PHE A 489 -3.96 17.89 5.94
C PHE A 489 -5.04 16.80 6.00
N TRP A 490 -6.04 16.96 6.87
CA TRP A 490 -7.21 16.07 6.93
C TRP A 490 -8.12 16.22 5.71
N ALA A 491 -8.19 17.42 5.13
CA ALA A 491 -9.03 17.73 3.99
C ALA A 491 -8.38 17.25 2.68
N GLU A 492 -7.05 17.39 2.55
CA GLU A 492 -6.35 17.01 1.31
C GLU A 492 -6.19 15.49 1.13
N LYS A 493 -6.20 14.71 2.22
CA LYS A 493 -5.91 13.27 2.16
C LYS A 493 -7.18 12.47 1.96
N LEU A 494 -7.33 11.99 0.72
CA LEU A 494 -8.44 11.14 0.29
C LEU A 494 -8.66 9.91 1.19
N HIS A 495 -7.61 9.40 1.84
CA HIS A 495 -7.69 8.18 2.67
C HIS A 495 -8.70 8.30 3.82
N PHE A 496 -8.91 9.50 4.38
CA PHE A 496 -9.91 9.70 5.44
C PHE A 496 -11.36 9.62 4.93
N TYR A 497 -11.54 9.75 3.61
CA TYR A 497 -12.84 9.75 2.94
C TYR A 497 -13.15 8.40 2.27
N LEU A 498 -12.22 7.44 2.31
CA LEU A 498 -12.49 6.10 1.78
C LEU A 498 -13.62 5.45 2.57
N THR A 499 -14.55 4.84 1.86
CA THR A 499 -15.72 4.15 2.43
C THR A 499 -15.44 2.68 2.75
N GLU A 500 -14.57 2.04 1.97
CA GLU A 500 -14.22 0.61 2.13
C GLU A 500 -13.07 0.34 3.10
N LEU A 501 -12.15 1.30 3.30
CA LEU A 501 -10.89 1.06 3.99
C LEU A 501 -10.67 2.12 5.09
N PRO A 502 -11.25 1.94 6.29
CA PRO A 502 -10.93 2.79 7.44
C PRO A 502 -9.48 2.57 7.87
N PHE A 503 -8.84 3.59 8.44
CA PHE A 503 -7.47 3.52 8.93
C PHE A 503 -6.45 3.03 7.87
N TYR A 504 -6.71 3.33 6.60
CA TYR A 504 -5.93 2.90 5.42
C TYR A 504 -4.41 3.07 5.53
N ASN A 505 -3.93 4.02 6.34
CA ASN A 505 -2.53 4.43 6.36
C ASN A 505 -1.63 3.56 7.25
N PHE A 506 -2.09 3.07 8.41
CA PHE A 506 -1.21 2.32 9.32
C PHE A 506 -0.67 1.01 8.74
N PRO A 507 -1.39 0.26 7.87
CA PRO A 507 -0.87 -0.96 7.28
C PRO A 507 0.47 -0.76 6.55
N TYR A 508 0.69 0.42 5.97
CA TYR A 508 1.97 0.75 5.35
C TYR A 508 3.10 0.95 6.36
N ALA A 509 2.82 1.61 7.49
CA ALA A 509 3.80 1.74 8.57
C ALA A 509 4.13 0.37 9.17
N PHE A 510 3.11 -0.47 9.37
CA PHE A 510 3.29 -1.86 9.79
C PHE A 510 4.16 -2.63 8.80
N GLY A 511 3.79 -2.67 7.51
CA GLY A 511 4.51 -3.41 6.48
C GLY A 511 5.96 -2.95 6.35
N TYR A 512 6.20 -1.65 6.42
CA TYR A 512 7.56 -1.09 6.43
C TYR A 512 8.36 -1.58 7.64
N LEU A 513 7.87 -1.42 8.87
CA LEU A 513 8.58 -1.88 10.07
C LEU A 513 8.74 -3.40 10.11
N PHE A 514 7.72 -4.16 9.71
CA PHE A 514 7.78 -5.61 9.66
C PHE A 514 8.87 -6.07 8.70
N SER A 515 8.93 -5.48 7.49
CA SER A 515 10.02 -5.70 6.54
C SER A 515 11.40 -5.34 7.11
N MET A 516 11.52 -4.17 7.77
CA MET A 516 12.79 -3.76 8.39
C MET A 516 13.23 -4.68 9.52
N GLY A 517 12.29 -5.21 10.31
CA GLY A 517 12.55 -6.20 11.36
C GLY A 517 13.01 -7.54 10.79
N ILE A 518 12.36 -8.02 9.72
CA ILE A 518 12.81 -9.19 8.97
C ILE A 518 14.22 -8.94 8.44
N TYR A 519 14.50 -7.77 7.88
CA TYR A 519 15.84 -7.41 7.39
C TYR A 519 16.88 -7.44 8.52
N ALA A 520 16.60 -6.82 9.65
CA ALA A 520 17.48 -6.82 10.81
C ALA A 520 17.79 -8.24 11.31
N LEU A 521 16.77 -9.11 11.40
CA LEU A 521 16.95 -10.53 11.76
C LEU A 521 17.80 -11.29 10.73
N GLY A 522 17.63 -11.00 9.44
CA GLY A 522 18.42 -11.60 8.37
C GLY A 522 19.92 -11.31 8.50
N GLN A 523 20.27 -10.15 9.06
CA GLN A 523 21.67 -9.77 9.30
C GLN A 523 22.28 -10.50 10.50
N THR A 524 21.49 -10.94 11.48
CA THR A 524 21.97 -11.62 12.69
C THR A 524 21.88 -13.14 12.60
N LEU A 525 21.00 -13.68 11.75
CA LEU A 525 20.74 -15.12 11.58
C LEU A 525 20.94 -15.60 10.13
N PRO A 526 22.12 -15.40 9.50
CA PRO A 526 22.27 -15.57 8.06
C PRO A 526 22.06 -17.02 7.55
N LYS A 527 22.34 -18.03 8.38
CA LYS A 527 22.22 -19.44 7.96
C LYS A 527 20.75 -19.84 7.82
N GLY A 528 20.32 -20.13 6.60
CA GLY A 528 18.97 -20.60 6.30
C GLY A 528 17.90 -19.50 6.27
N PHE A 529 18.28 -18.24 6.48
CA PHE A 529 17.32 -17.12 6.53
C PHE A 529 16.53 -16.96 5.23
N ALA A 530 17.19 -17.05 4.07
CA ALA A 530 16.52 -16.93 2.78
C ALA A 530 15.37 -17.94 2.60
N LYS A 531 15.54 -19.19 3.09
CA LYS A 531 14.49 -20.22 3.06
C LYS A 531 13.36 -19.87 4.02
N ARG A 532 13.70 -19.44 5.24
CA ARG A 532 12.75 -19.01 6.28
C ARG A 532 11.91 -17.81 5.81
N TYR A 533 12.55 -16.84 5.17
CA TYR A 533 11.89 -15.68 4.53
C TYR A 533 10.95 -16.10 3.39
N HIS A 534 11.37 -17.02 2.52
CA HIS A 534 10.48 -17.54 1.47
C HIS A 534 9.25 -18.25 2.06
N SER A 535 9.45 -19.09 3.09
CA SER A 535 8.34 -19.75 3.79
C SER A 535 7.42 -18.77 4.53
N LEU A 536 7.97 -17.66 5.03
CA LEU A 536 7.17 -16.56 5.57
C LEU A 536 6.28 -15.96 4.49
N LEU A 537 6.83 -15.59 3.33
CA LEU A 537 6.05 -15.02 2.22
C LEU A 537 4.96 -15.97 1.71
N GLN A 538 5.27 -17.28 1.68
CA GLN A 538 4.30 -18.30 1.30
C GLN A 538 3.09 -18.34 2.26
N ASP A 539 3.29 -18.02 3.54
CA ASP A 539 2.25 -18.18 4.57
C ASP A 539 1.41 -16.92 4.81
N THR A 540 1.72 -15.79 4.16
CA THR A 540 1.05 -14.49 4.41
C THR A 540 -0.46 -14.52 4.14
N GLY A 541 -0.91 -15.39 3.25
CA GLY A 541 -2.33 -15.53 2.91
C GLY A 541 -3.12 -16.47 3.83
N ARG A 542 -2.46 -17.22 4.73
CA ARG A 542 -3.07 -18.32 5.50
C ARG A 542 -2.86 -18.24 7.02
N MET A 543 -2.42 -17.11 7.55
CA MET A 543 -2.13 -16.89 8.97
C MET A 543 -2.40 -15.44 9.37
N SER A 544 -2.56 -15.20 10.67
CA SER A 544 -2.46 -13.84 11.23
C SER A 544 -1.01 -13.33 11.19
N CYS A 545 -0.82 -12.01 11.31
CA CYS A 545 0.51 -11.40 11.39
C CYS A 545 1.34 -11.99 12.54
N GLU A 546 0.71 -12.17 13.71
CA GLU A 546 1.33 -12.73 14.90
C GLU A 546 1.75 -14.18 14.72
N GLU A 547 0.86 -15.03 14.20
CA GLU A 547 1.16 -16.44 13.92
C GLU A 547 2.27 -16.59 12.89
N LEU A 548 2.24 -15.75 11.85
CA LEU A 548 3.25 -15.72 10.80
C LEU A 548 4.64 -15.41 11.37
N ALA A 549 4.72 -14.34 12.16
CA ALA A 549 5.97 -13.92 12.80
C ALA A 549 6.46 -14.95 13.82
N LYS A 550 5.56 -15.53 14.63
CA LYS A 550 5.94 -16.55 15.60
C LYS A 550 6.45 -17.81 14.91
N LYS A 551 5.75 -18.31 13.89
CA LYS A 551 6.13 -19.52 13.17
C LYS A 551 7.45 -19.37 12.43
N HIS A 552 7.61 -18.27 11.70
CA HIS A 552 8.74 -18.12 10.77
C HIS A 552 9.87 -17.28 11.29
N LEU A 553 9.71 -16.47 12.33
CA LEU A 553 10.80 -15.64 12.88
C LEU A 553 11.08 -15.95 14.34
N ASP A 554 10.22 -16.73 15.00
CA ASP A 554 10.25 -16.98 16.45
C ASP A 554 10.18 -15.69 17.28
N VAL A 555 9.37 -14.73 16.81
CA VAL A 555 9.15 -13.44 17.50
C VAL A 555 7.69 -13.25 17.88
N ASP A 556 7.47 -12.48 18.94
CA ASP A 556 6.15 -12.06 19.38
C ASP A 556 5.92 -10.60 18.98
N LEU A 557 4.96 -10.35 18.08
CA LEU A 557 4.64 -9.00 17.62
C LEU A 557 3.88 -8.17 18.66
N THR A 558 3.38 -8.79 19.73
CA THR A 558 2.76 -8.08 20.85
C THR A 558 3.78 -7.52 21.85
N ALA A 559 5.05 -7.89 21.68
CA ALA A 559 6.19 -7.44 22.48
C ALA A 559 7.04 -6.38 21.72
N PRO A 560 7.77 -5.51 22.44
CA PRO A 560 8.51 -4.40 21.82
C PRO A 560 9.76 -4.83 21.05
N ASP A 561 10.39 -5.96 21.41
CA ASP A 561 11.75 -6.33 20.94
C ASP A 561 11.89 -6.40 19.42
N PHE A 562 10.91 -7.01 18.73
CA PHE A 562 10.91 -7.08 17.27
C PHE A 562 10.83 -5.70 16.63
N TRP A 563 9.92 -4.86 17.13
CA TRP A 563 9.73 -3.50 16.63
C TRP A 563 10.95 -2.62 16.93
N GLN A 564 11.62 -2.84 18.07
CA GLN A 564 12.84 -2.12 18.42
C GLN A 564 13.97 -2.47 17.44
N GLY A 565 14.20 -3.75 17.18
CA GLY A 565 15.19 -4.19 16.19
C GLY A 565 14.89 -3.65 14.78
N ALA A 566 13.62 -3.53 14.41
CA ALA A 566 13.20 -2.94 13.14
C ALA A 566 13.53 -1.44 13.05
N ILE A 567 13.19 -0.64 14.07
CA ILE A 567 13.41 0.81 14.06
C ILE A 567 14.90 1.17 14.21
N ASP A 568 15.70 0.31 14.85
CA ASP A 568 17.13 0.51 15.04
C ASP A 568 17.90 0.66 13.71
N VAL A 569 17.43 0.03 12.63
CA VAL A 569 18.02 0.20 11.29
C VAL A 569 17.92 1.66 10.83
N ALA A 570 16.75 2.28 10.97
CA ALA A 570 16.52 3.67 10.60
C ALA A 570 17.16 4.65 11.60
N ILE A 571 17.24 4.30 12.89
CA ILE A 571 18.00 5.07 13.89
C ILE A 571 19.48 5.14 13.52
N ASN A 572 20.06 4.03 13.07
CA ASN A 572 21.44 3.99 12.63
C ASN A 572 21.66 4.89 11.40
N ASP A 573 20.74 4.90 10.45
CA ASP A 573 20.78 5.82 9.31
C ASP A 573 20.74 7.29 9.77
N ALA A 574 19.86 7.63 10.71
CA ALA A 574 19.71 8.99 11.22
C ALA A 574 21.00 9.48 11.91
N ARG A 575 21.63 8.61 12.69
CA ARG A 575 22.93 8.87 13.34
C ARG A 575 24.03 9.07 12.30
N GLN A 576 24.14 8.19 11.31
CA GLN A 576 25.12 8.31 10.24
C GLN A 576 24.94 9.60 9.43
N PHE A 577 23.69 9.96 9.13
CA PHE A 577 23.37 11.20 8.43
C PHE A 577 23.81 12.42 9.23
N ALA A 578 23.45 12.49 10.51
CA ALA A 578 23.82 13.62 11.37
C ALA A 578 25.35 13.75 11.50
N LEU A 579 26.08 12.64 11.59
CA LEU A 579 27.55 12.64 11.60
C LEU A 579 28.15 13.10 10.27
N ALA A 580 27.62 12.64 9.14
CA ALA A 580 28.08 13.04 7.81
C ALA A 580 27.80 14.54 7.54
N ALA A 581 26.61 15.01 7.91
CA ALA A 581 26.20 16.40 7.76
C ALA A 581 27.03 17.36 8.65
N LYS A 582 27.38 16.96 9.88
CA LYS A 582 28.25 17.77 10.76
C LYS A 582 29.61 18.11 10.13
N LYS A 583 30.15 17.25 9.27
CA LYS A 583 31.43 17.50 8.57
C LYS A 583 31.33 18.57 7.46
N LYS A 584 30.13 19.07 7.17
CA LYS A 584 29.88 20.10 6.15
C LYS A 584 29.76 21.52 6.73
N PHE A 585 29.72 21.66 8.05
CA PHE A 585 29.55 22.94 8.75
C PHE A 585 30.74 23.26 9.64
#